data_AF-A0A562HKK9-F1
#
_entry.id   AF-A0A562HKK9-F1
#
_cell.length_a   1.000
_cell.length_b   1.000
_cell.length_c   1.000
_cell.angle_alpha   90.00
_cell.angle_beta   90.00
_cell.angle_gamma   90.00
#
_symmetry.space_group_name_H-M   'P 1'
#
loop_
_entity.id
_entity.type
_entity.pdbx_description
1 polymer ?
#
loop_
_entity_poly.entity_id
_entity_poly.type
_entity_poly.pdbx_seq_one_letter_code
_entity_poly.pdbx_strand_id
1 'polypeptide(L)'
;MITKMDFYRCFFEQLARRGFDVKRSTSSDYLADIYYKNQLIAFYTKADTVERNPFVEVKDKVFNLVEETARKTAVESGICTECPYTDKEERLKNGSVKLAEYNGVMLSCKLHHLFGYVFSTYRMAPESEQPLQRQFFYNKEAASQDFAIRSGLVDERALFTETELMVLHSNLVKLTMLDNNLSNDDMLSVGRMIEKIEDIVPELQGRDYDFDFEDEFKQDMEIGG
;
A
#
# COMPACT_ATOMS: atom_id res chain seq x y z
N MET A 1 0.11 1.50 -3.24
CA MET A 1 -0.47 1.01 -1.97
C MET A 1 -0.37 -0.50 -1.93
N ILE A 2 0.16 -1.07 -0.84
CA ILE A 2 0.29 -2.53 -0.69
C ILE A 2 -1.07 -3.13 -0.37
N THR A 3 -1.46 -4.15 -1.14
CA THR A 3 -2.73 -4.85 -0.97
C THR A 3 -2.56 -6.17 -0.23
N LYS A 4 -3.69 -6.71 0.23
CA LYS A 4 -3.78 -8.07 0.76
C LYS A 4 -3.21 -9.13 -0.20
N MET A 5 -3.48 -8.97 -1.49
CA MET A 5 -3.03 -9.90 -2.52
C MET A 5 -1.53 -9.82 -2.76
N ASP A 6 -0.93 -8.64 -2.60
CA ASP A 6 0.53 -8.48 -2.66
C ASP A 6 1.21 -9.24 -1.53
N PHE A 7 0.67 -9.17 -0.31
CA PHE A 7 1.15 -9.98 0.79
C PHE A 7 1.04 -11.47 0.48
N TYR A 8 -0.09 -11.96 -0.04
CA TYR A 8 -0.27 -13.38 -0.38
C TYR A 8 0.79 -13.87 -1.36
N ARG A 9 1.00 -13.10 -2.44
CA ARG A 9 2.00 -13.40 -3.44
C ARG A 9 3.39 -13.51 -2.80
N CYS A 10 3.82 -12.48 -2.07
CA CYS A 10 5.13 -12.47 -1.44
C CYS A 10 5.29 -13.58 -0.39
N PHE A 11 4.26 -13.84 0.42
CA PHE A 11 4.30 -14.85 1.47
C PHE A 11 4.43 -16.26 0.88
N PHE A 12 3.62 -16.61 -0.12
CA PHE A 12 3.66 -17.91 -0.75
C PHE A 12 4.95 -18.13 -1.55
N GLU A 13 5.46 -17.10 -2.22
CA GLU A 13 6.79 -17.16 -2.87
C GLU A 13 7.91 -17.39 -1.85
N GLN A 14 7.84 -16.74 -0.68
CA GLN A 14 8.82 -16.93 0.38
C GLN A 14 8.74 -18.31 1.04
N LEU A 15 7.55 -18.88 1.18
CA LEU A 15 7.37 -20.27 1.60
C LEU A 15 7.97 -21.23 0.58
N ALA A 16 7.72 -21.02 -0.71
CA ALA A 16 8.29 -21.82 -1.79
C ALA A 16 9.82 -21.83 -1.75
N ARG A 17 10.45 -20.66 -1.57
CA ARG A 17 11.91 -20.52 -1.41
C ARG A 17 12.47 -21.24 -0.18
N ARG A 18 11.65 -21.49 0.84
CA ARG A 18 12.01 -22.22 2.06
C ARG A 18 11.69 -23.72 2.01
N GLY A 19 11.30 -24.24 0.84
CA GLY A 19 11.07 -25.67 0.60
C GLY A 19 9.67 -26.14 0.97
N PHE A 20 8.72 -25.23 1.14
CA PHE A 20 7.30 -25.56 1.17
C PHE A 20 6.74 -25.60 -0.25
N ASP A 21 5.69 -26.38 -0.47
CA ASP A 21 4.91 -26.37 -1.70
C ASP A 21 3.52 -25.84 -1.38
N VAL A 22 3.12 -24.75 -2.03
CA VAL A 22 1.85 -24.06 -1.78
C VAL A 22 0.96 -24.25 -3.00
N LYS A 23 -0.22 -24.85 -2.79
CA LYS A 23 -1.18 -25.15 -3.86
C LYS A 23 -2.51 -24.51 -3.55
N ARG A 24 -3.28 -24.18 -4.58
CA ARG A 24 -4.67 -23.76 -4.39
C ARG A 24 -5.45 -24.91 -3.75
N SER A 25 -6.18 -24.61 -2.68
CA SER A 25 -6.97 -25.65 -2.01
C SER A 25 -8.15 -26.10 -2.88
N THR A 26 -8.49 -27.39 -2.77
CA THR A 26 -9.71 -27.96 -3.36
C THR A 26 -10.93 -27.79 -2.47
N SER A 27 -10.72 -27.50 -1.17
CA SER A 27 -11.79 -27.17 -0.24
C SER A 27 -12.33 -25.76 -0.47
N SER A 28 -13.63 -25.57 -0.27
CA SER A 28 -14.24 -24.24 -0.26
C SER A 28 -13.80 -23.38 0.93
N ASP A 29 -13.27 -24.01 1.98
CA ASP A 29 -13.01 -23.34 3.26
C ASP A 29 -11.61 -22.70 3.29
N TYR A 30 -10.71 -23.19 2.42
CA TYR A 30 -9.32 -22.76 2.38
C TYR A 30 -8.98 -22.10 1.04
N LEU A 31 -8.01 -21.19 1.09
CA LEU A 31 -7.44 -20.53 -0.07
C LEU A 31 -6.28 -21.35 -0.64
N ALA A 32 -5.42 -21.86 0.23
CA ALA A 32 -4.25 -22.64 -0.17
C ALA A 32 -3.94 -23.78 0.82
N ASP A 33 -3.37 -24.84 0.28
CA ASP A 33 -2.83 -25.99 1.01
C ASP A 33 -1.30 -25.84 1.06
N ILE A 34 -0.71 -26.02 2.24
CA ILE A 34 0.72 -25.87 2.48
C ILE A 34 1.33 -27.24 2.78
N TYR A 35 2.24 -27.66 1.91
CA TYR A 35 2.94 -28.93 2.00
C TYR A 35 4.39 -28.72 2.41
N TYR A 36 4.92 -29.65 3.20
CA TYR A 36 6.34 -29.75 3.50
C TYR A 36 6.79 -31.20 3.32
N LYS A 37 7.78 -31.44 2.45
CA LYS A 37 8.26 -32.80 2.09
C LYS A 37 7.11 -33.74 1.68
N ASN A 38 6.22 -33.27 0.81
CA ASN A 38 5.02 -33.97 0.32
C ASN A 38 3.95 -34.30 1.37
N GLN A 39 4.07 -33.80 2.60
CA GLN A 39 3.05 -33.93 3.63
C GLN A 39 2.26 -32.64 3.75
N LEU A 40 0.92 -32.71 3.73
CA LEU A 40 0.05 -31.56 3.96
C LEU A 40 0.09 -31.18 5.44
N ILE A 41 0.70 -30.04 5.76
CA ILE A 41 0.94 -29.64 7.15
C ILE A 41 0.01 -28.52 7.62
N ALA A 42 -0.49 -27.69 6.72
CA ALA A 42 -1.29 -26.54 7.10
C ALA A 42 -2.19 -26.06 5.96
N PHE A 43 -3.18 -25.27 6.32
CA PHE A 43 -4.13 -24.63 5.42
C PHE A 43 -4.06 -23.12 5.61
N TYR A 44 -4.06 -22.39 4.51
CA TYR A 44 -4.29 -20.95 4.52
C TYR A 44 -5.78 -20.68 4.32
N THR A 45 -6.43 -20.08 5.30
CA THR A 45 -7.89 -19.89 5.30
C THR A 45 -8.30 -18.60 4.58
N LYS A 46 -9.60 -18.48 4.27
CA LYS A 46 -10.19 -17.23 3.77
C LYS A 46 -10.28 -16.12 4.82
N ALA A 47 -10.13 -16.48 6.10
CA ALA A 47 -10.05 -15.56 7.22
C ALA A 47 -8.61 -15.11 7.50
N ASP A 48 -7.70 -15.36 6.55
CA ASP A 48 -6.32 -14.90 6.55
C ASP A 48 -5.46 -15.57 7.62
N THR A 49 -5.83 -16.81 7.98
CA THR A 49 -5.16 -17.57 9.04
C THR A 49 -4.40 -18.76 8.48
N VAL A 50 -3.34 -19.19 9.18
CA VAL A 50 -2.69 -20.49 8.91
C VAL A 50 -3.15 -21.47 9.98
N GLU A 51 -3.89 -22.49 9.55
CA GLU A 51 -4.39 -23.54 10.43
C GLU A 51 -3.55 -24.81 10.26
N ARG A 52 -3.14 -25.43 11.38
CA ARG A 52 -2.44 -26.72 11.35
C ARG A 52 -3.37 -27.79 10.83
N ASN A 53 -2.84 -28.72 10.05
CA ASN A 53 -3.59 -29.91 9.67
C ASN A 53 -3.90 -30.75 10.92
N PRO A 54 -5.17 -30.94 11.31
CA PRO A 54 -5.51 -31.67 12.54
C PRO A 54 -5.29 -33.18 12.42
N PHE A 55 -5.14 -33.70 11.20
CA PHE A 55 -5.01 -35.14 10.93
C PHE A 55 -3.55 -35.62 10.86
N VAL A 56 -2.59 -34.70 11.02
CA VAL A 56 -1.17 -34.98 10.88
C VAL A 56 -0.38 -34.32 12.00
N GLU A 57 0.57 -35.04 12.57
CA GLU A 57 1.50 -34.45 13.52
C GLU A 57 2.50 -33.54 12.79
N VAL A 58 2.37 -32.23 13.00
CA VAL A 58 3.26 -31.21 12.44
C VAL A 58 4.24 -30.77 13.52
N LYS A 59 5.53 -30.98 13.26
CA LYS A 59 6.60 -30.52 14.16
C LYS A 59 6.53 -29.01 14.34
N ASP A 60 6.57 -28.53 15.58
CA ASP A 60 6.52 -27.09 15.88
C ASP A 60 7.59 -26.30 15.13
N LYS A 61 8.80 -26.83 14.98
CA LYS A 61 9.87 -26.17 14.21
C LYS A 61 9.48 -25.86 12.76
N VAL A 62 8.70 -26.74 12.12
CA VAL A 62 8.25 -26.55 10.74
C VAL A 62 7.12 -25.50 10.70
N PHE A 63 6.19 -25.56 11.64
CA PHE A 63 5.09 -24.60 11.71
C PHE A 63 5.58 -23.19 12.08
N ASN A 64 6.49 -23.09 13.04
CA ASN A 64 7.12 -21.83 13.43
C ASN A 64 7.86 -21.19 12.25
N LEU A 65 8.42 -21.98 11.34
CA LEU A 65 9.05 -21.45 10.12
C LEU A 65 8.02 -20.79 9.18
N VAL A 66 6.78 -21.30 9.13
CA VAL A 66 5.69 -20.68 8.38
C VAL A 66 5.29 -19.34 9.02
N GLU A 67 5.12 -19.31 10.35
CA GLU A 67 4.79 -18.09 11.09
C GLU A 67 5.91 -17.03 11.00
N GLU A 68 7.18 -17.45 11.14
CA GLU A 68 8.32 -16.57 10.99
C GLU A 68 8.40 -16.00 9.57
N THR A 69 8.10 -16.82 8.56
CA THR A 69 8.03 -16.38 7.17
C THR A 69 6.95 -15.32 6.99
N ALA A 70 5.75 -15.54 7.55
CA ALA A 70 4.66 -14.55 7.48
C ALA A 70 5.07 -13.22 8.13
N ARG A 71 5.65 -13.26 9.33
CA ARG A 71 6.14 -12.07 10.04
C ARG A 71 7.21 -11.34 9.25
N LYS A 72 8.17 -12.06 8.66
CA LYS A 72 9.24 -11.47 7.86
C LYS A 72 8.67 -10.83 6.59
N THR A 73 7.76 -11.51 5.90
CA THR A 73 7.06 -10.98 4.73
C THR A 73 6.28 -9.72 5.09
N ALA A 74 5.63 -9.66 6.24
CA ALA A 74 4.88 -8.48 6.67
C ALA A 74 5.81 -7.25 6.79
N VAL A 75 6.96 -7.42 7.46
CA VAL A 75 7.97 -6.35 7.59
C VAL A 75 8.52 -5.94 6.23
N GLU A 76 8.94 -6.89 5.39
CA GLU A 76 9.49 -6.63 4.05
C GLU A 76 8.45 -5.99 3.11
N SER A 77 7.16 -6.24 3.34
CA SER A 77 6.04 -5.64 2.61
C SER A 77 5.54 -4.36 3.29
N GLY A 78 6.35 -3.71 4.14
CA GLY A 78 5.99 -2.42 4.77
C GLY A 78 4.70 -2.44 5.60
N ILE A 79 4.28 -3.62 6.08
CA ILE A 79 3.12 -3.73 6.96
C ILE A 79 3.53 -3.29 8.37
N CYS A 80 2.66 -2.51 9.01
CA CYS A 80 2.88 -2.04 10.37
C CYS A 80 2.87 -3.22 11.35
N THR A 81 4.04 -3.58 11.88
CA THR A 81 4.17 -4.67 12.87
C THR A 81 4.37 -4.15 14.29
N GLU A 82 4.69 -2.87 14.43
CA GLU A 82 4.83 -2.19 15.72
C GLU A 82 3.49 -1.64 16.21
N CYS A 83 3.28 -1.63 17.53
CA CYS A 83 2.03 -1.14 18.12
C CYS A 83 1.82 0.36 17.81
N PRO A 84 0.78 0.75 17.06
CA PRO A 84 0.64 2.12 16.60
C PRO A 84 -0.07 3.05 17.60
N TYR A 85 -0.39 2.53 18.80
CA TYR A 85 -1.15 3.18 19.87
C TYR A 85 -0.58 2.87 21.26
N THR A 86 -1.04 3.60 22.27
CA THR A 86 -0.72 3.37 23.69
C THR A 86 -1.89 2.73 24.45
N ASP A 87 -1.76 2.54 25.76
CA ASP A 87 -2.84 1.97 26.58
C ASP A 87 -4.00 2.94 26.87
N LYS A 88 -3.95 4.17 26.33
CA LYS A 88 -4.96 5.21 26.58
C LYS A 88 -6.13 5.16 25.61
N GLU A 89 -5.94 4.50 24.48
CA GLU A 89 -6.87 4.50 23.36
C GLU A 89 -8.09 3.60 23.65
N GLU A 90 -9.25 4.04 23.17
CA GLU A 90 -10.52 3.35 23.36
C GLU A 90 -10.55 2.02 22.59
N ARG A 91 -10.88 0.93 23.28
CA ARG A 91 -11.11 -0.39 22.66
C ARG A 91 -12.58 -0.53 22.28
N LEU A 92 -12.82 -0.73 20.98
CA LEU A 92 -14.15 -0.94 20.42
C LEU A 92 -14.65 -2.37 20.73
N LYS A 93 -15.97 -2.56 20.67
CA LYS A 93 -16.65 -3.85 20.97
C LYS A 93 -16.13 -5.03 20.14
N ASN A 94 -15.59 -4.78 18.94
CA ASN A 94 -15.07 -5.79 18.01
C ASN A 94 -13.57 -6.12 18.22
N GLY A 95 -12.96 -5.56 19.27
CA GLY A 95 -11.55 -5.72 19.61
C GLY A 95 -10.59 -4.80 18.83
N SER A 96 -11.11 -3.93 17.94
CA SER A 96 -10.31 -2.87 17.32
C SER A 96 -10.03 -1.74 18.31
N VAL A 97 -8.93 -1.01 18.10
CA VAL A 97 -8.58 0.18 18.86
C VAL A 97 -8.89 1.41 18.02
N LYS A 98 -9.64 2.35 18.60
CA LYS A 98 -9.94 3.64 17.96
C LYS A 98 -8.73 4.57 18.11
N LEU A 99 -8.20 5.02 16.98
CA LEU A 99 -7.03 5.90 16.93
C LEU A 99 -7.43 7.36 16.79
N ALA A 100 -8.42 7.65 15.96
CA ALA A 100 -8.95 9.00 15.75
C ALA A 100 -10.39 8.95 15.25
N GLU A 101 -11.12 10.03 15.51
CA GLU A 101 -12.45 10.26 14.94
C GLU A 101 -12.63 11.75 14.70
N TYR A 102 -13.04 12.11 13.48
CA TYR A 102 -13.32 13.49 13.10
C TYR A 102 -14.37 13.52 11.98
N ASN A 103 -15.33 14.43 12.10
CA ASN A 103 -16.37 14.66 11.09
C ASN A 103 -17.09 13.36 10.63
N GLY A 104 -17.40 12.50 11.59
CA GLY A 104 -18.07 11.21 11.36
C GLY A 104 -17.23 10.16 10.63
N VAL A 105 -15.93 10.40 10.42
CA VAL A 105 -14.96 9.40 9.95
C VAL A 105 -14.18 8.88 11.14
N MET A 106 -14.01 7.56 11.19
CA MET A 106 -13.26 6.85 12.21
C MET A 106 -12.01 6.23 11.59
N LEU A 107 -10.87 6.39 12.26
CA LEU A 107 -9.65 5.63 12.04
C LEU A 107 -9.46 4.66 13.21
N SER A 108 -9.37 3.37 12.90
CA SER A 108 -9.13 2.34 13.90
C SER A 108 -8.13 1.33 13.38
N CYS A 109 -7.50 0.57 14.28
CA CYS A 109 -6.64 -0.54 13.91
C CYS A 109 -6.97 -1.79 14.70
N LYS A 110 -6.60 -2.95 14.16
CA LYS A 110 -6.72 -4.24 14.83
C LYS A 110 -5.46 -5.05 14.59
N LEU A 111 -4.94 -5.67 15.65
CA LEU A 111 -3.85 -6.62 15.52
C LEU A 111 -4.37 -7.87 14.79
N HIS A 112 -3.75 -8.16 13.66
CA HIS A 112 -3.93 -9.35 12.87
C HIS A 112 -2.78 -10.32 13.12
N HIS A 113 -3.09 -11.58 13.35
CA HIS A 113 -2.12 -12.55 13.83
C HIS A 113 -1.02 -12.91 12.80
N LEU A 114 -1.25 -12.73 11.49
CA LEU A 114 -0.21 -12.89 10.45
C LEU A 114 0.40 -11.59 9.94
N PHE A 115 -0.39 -10.51 9.90
CA PHE A 115 0.01 -9.29 9.18
C PHE A 115 0.60 -8.25 10.12
N GLY A 116 0.37 -8.34 11.43
CA GLY A 116 0.56 -7.20 12.32
C GLY A 116 -0.68 -6.32 12.34
N TYR A 117 -0.54 -5.00 12.42
CA TYR A 117 -1.65 -4.08 12.58
C TYR A 117 -2.31 -3.74 11.24
N VAL A 118 -3.61 -4.05 11.15
CA VAL A 118 -4.46 -3.66 10.01
C VAL A 118 -5.29 -2.47 10.42
N PHE A 119 -5.16 -1.38 9.68
CA PHE A 119 -5.92 -0.15 9.87
C PHE A 119 -7.19 -0.18 9.03
N SER A 120 -8.19 0.56 9.50
CA SER A 120 -9.40 0.79 8.74
C SER A 120 -9.96 2.17 8.97
N THR A 121 -10.43 2.76 7.89
CA THR A 121 -11.15 4.04 7.88
C THR A 121 -12.58 3.80 7.40
N TYR A 122 -13.55 4.34 8.12
CA TYR A 122 -14.96 4.17 7.78
C TYR A 122 -15.80 5.29 8.40
N ARG A 123 -17.04 5.42 7.91
CA ARG A 123 -18.06 6.23 8.56
C ARG A 123 -18.98 5.34 9.39
N MET A 124 -19.57 5.86 10.45
CA MET A 124 -20.65 5.15 11.13
C MET A 124 -21.99 5.55 10.53
N ALA A 125 -22.86 4.57 10.28
CA ALA A 125 -24.25 4.83 9.92
C ALA A 125 -24.94 5.55 11.10
N PRO A 126 -25.67 6.66 10.86
CA PRO A 126 -26.30 7.44 11.95
C PRO A 126 -27.25 6.64 12.84
N GLU A 127 -27.87 5.59 12.30
CA GLU A 127 -28.96 4.86 12.97
C GLU A 127 -28.57 3.45 13.44
N SER A 128 -27.51 2.85 12.89
CA SER A 128 -27.21 1.42 13.11
C SER A 128 -25.83 1.12 13.70
N GLU A 129 -25.00 2.14 13.97
CA GLU A 129 -23.58 2.00 14.35
C GLU A 129 -22.78 1.08 13.40
N GLN A 130 -23.31 0.81 12.20
CA GLN A 130 -22.63 -0.05 11.23
C GLN A 130 -21.60 0.75 10.45
N PRO A 131 -20.40 0.18 10.23
CA PRO A 131 -19.37 0.83 9.43
C PRO A 131 -19.76 0.87 7.95
N LEU A 132 -19.80 2.06 7.38
CA LEU A 132 -20.04 2.33 5.96
C LEU A 132 -18.73 2.69 5.26
N GLN A 133 -18.61 2.30 3.99
CA GLN A 133 -17.47 2.60 3.12
C GLN A 133 -16.13 2.27 3.79
N ARG A 134 -16.05 1.10 4.43
CA ARG A 134 -14.84 0.68 5.14
C ARG A 134 -13.73 0.38 4.15
N GLN A 135 -12.60 1.04 4.35
CA GLN A 135 -11.35 0.77 3.65
C GLN A 135 -10.34 0.17 4.61
N PHE A 136 -9.43 -0.67 4.10
CA PHE A 136 -8.41 -1.34 4.89
C PHE A 136 -7.02 -0.94 4.41
N PHE A 137 -6.10 -0.76 5.35
CA PHE A 137 -4.72 -0.37 5.09
C PHE A 137 -3.77 -1.18 5.94
N TYR A 138 -2.58 -1.41 5.41
CA TYR A 138 -1.55 -2.23 6.04
C TYR A 138 -0.40 -1.41 6.62
N ASN A 139 -0.35 -0.11 6.33
CA ASN A 139 0.57 0.83 6.97
C ASN A 139 -0.21 2.03 7.53
N LYS A 140 0.39 2.70 8.50
CA LYS A 140 -0.24 3.79 9.26
C LYS A 140 -0.35 5.05 8.42
N GLU A 141 0.64 5.29 7.56
CA GLU A 141 0.80 6.47 6.74
C GLU A 141 -0.36 6.59 5.75
N ALA A 142 -0.61 5.54 4.96
CA ALA A 142 -1.72 5.49 4.01
C ALA A 142 -3.08 5.58 4.70
N ALA A 143 -3.25 4.90 5.84
CA ALA A 143 -4.49 4.98 6.61
C ALA A 143 -4.75 6.40 7.15
N SER A 144 -3.69 7.10 7.56
CA SER A 144 -3.77 8.46 8.09
C SER A 144 -4.05 9.49 7.00
N GLN A 145 -3.46 9.32 5.81
CA GLN A 145 -3.76 10.14 4.64
C GLN A 145 -5.22 9.98 4.21
N ASP A 146 -5.71 8.74 4.06
CA ASP A 146 -7.12 8.48 3.73
C ASP A 146 -8.07 9.06 4.79
N PHE A 147 -7.74 8.88 6.07
CA PHE A 147 -8.50 9.50 7.16
C PHE A 147 -8.54 11.02 7.05
N ALA A 148 -7.40 11.68 6.81
CA ALA A 148 -7.32 13.13 6.74
C ALA A 148 -8.16 13.71 5.59
N ILE A 149 -8.10 13.08 4.41
CA ILE A 149 -8.90 13.47 3.24
C ILE A 149 -10.39 13.25 3.52
N ARG A 150 -10.79 12.03 3.90
CA ARG A 150 -12.20 11.68 4.09
C ARG A 150 -12.86 12.45 5.22
N SER A 151 -12.12 12.78 6.27
CA SER A 151 -12.64 13.55 7.40
C SER A 151 -12.71 15.06 7.11
N GLY A 152 -12.13 15.52 5.99
CA GLY A 152 -12.08 16.92 5.61
C GLY A 152 -11.04 17.73 6.36
N LEU A 153 -10.06 17.07 7.00
CA LEU A 153 -8.87 17.75 7.55
C LEU A 153 -7.97 18.27 6.43
N VAL A 154 -8.01 17.61 5.28
CA VAL A 154 -7.32 18.00 4.05
C VAL A 154 -8.37 18.19 2.95
N ASP A 155 -8.32 19.32 2.25
CA ASP A 155 -9.11 19.53 1.05
C ASP A 155 -8.51 18.71 -0.08
N GLU A 156 -9.24 17.68 -0.53
CA GLU A 156 -8.84 16.82 -1.64
C GLU A 156 -8.55 17.62 -2.91
N ARG A 157 -9.25 18.75 -3.12
CA ARG A 157 -9.11 19.60 -4.31
C ARG A 157 -7.80 20.37 -4.34
N ALA A 158 -7.10 20.45 -3.21
CA ALA A 158 -5.78 21.06 -3.11
C ALA A 158 -4.65 20.05 -3.33
N LEU A 159 -4.96 18.77 -3.50
CA LEU A 159 -3.99 17.70 -3.74
C LEU A 159 -3.88 17.40 -5.23
N PHE A 160 -2.66 17.08 -5.66
CA PHE A 160 -2.42 16.51 -6.98
C PHE A 160 -2.43 14.99 -6.89
N THR A 161 -3.07 14.35 -7.87
CA THR A 161 -2.95 12.92 -8.12
C THR A 161 -1.56 12.60 -8.68
N GLU A 162 -1.14 11.34 -8.56
CA GLU A 162 0.12 10.87 -9.17
C GLU A 162 0.17 11.14 -10.68
N THR A 163 -0.96 10.99 -11.38
CA THR A 163 -1.05 11.30 -12.81
C THR A 163 -0.86 12.79 -13.11
N GLU A 164 -1.48 13.67 -12.32
CA GLU A 164 -1.29 15.11 -12.46
C GLU A 164 0.17 15.50 -12.16
N LEU A 165 0.79 14.88 -11.15
CA LEU A 165 2.21 15.08 -10.84
C LEU A 165 3.12 14.62 -11.98
N MET A 166 2.83 13.47 -12.61
CA MET A 166 3.59 13.00 -13.78
C MET A 166 3.49 13.97 -14.96
N VAL A 167 2.29 14.51 -15.22
CA VAL A 167 2.08 15.52 -16.27
C VAL A 167 2.83 16.81 -15.93
N LEU A 168 2.75 17.28 -14.69
CA LEU A 168 3.45 18.48 -14.24
C LEU A 168 4.97 18.29 -14.37
N HIS A 169 5.52 17.17 -13.90
CA HIS A 169 6.94 16.85 -14.01
C HIS A 169 7.44 16.91 -15.46
N SER A 170 6.76 16.22 -16.38
CA SER A 170 7.13 16.21 -17.81
C SER A 170 7.17 17.62 -18.40
N ASN A 171 6.17 18.46 -18.10
CA ASN A 171 6.13 19.84 -18.59
C ASN A 171 7.19 20.74 -17.94
N LEU A 172 7.52 20.53 -16.66
CA LEU A 172 8.58 21.27 -15.98
C LEU A 172 9.97 20.92 -16.54
N VAL A 173 10.22 19.63 -16.82
CA VAL A 173 11.47 19.20 -17.47
C VAL A 173 11.59 19.82 -18.87
N LYS A 174 10.52 19.80 -19.68
CA LYS A 174 10.46 20.48 -20.98
C LYS A 174 10.83 21.95 -20.88
N LEU A 175 10.24 22.66 -19.91
CA LEU A 175 10.47 24.08 -19.69
C LEU A 175 11.95 24.38 -19.43
N THR A 176 12.64 23.54 -18.65
CA THR A 176 14.09 23.72 -18.38
C THR A 176 14.99 23.51 -19.61
N MET A 177 14.53 22.76 -20.61
CA MET A 177 15.31 22.46 -21.82
C MET A 177 15.08 23.46 -22.95
N LEU A 178 13.86 24.00 -23.06
CA LEU A 178 13.41 24.75 -24.23
C LEU A 178 13.31 26.26 -23.99
N ASP A 179 13.05 26.69 -22.75
CA ASP A 179 12.71 28.09 -22.49
C ASP A 179 13.91 28.91 -21.98
N ASN A 180 14.46 29.72 -22.88
CA ASN A 180 15.57 30.64 -22.58
C ASN A 180 15.12 31.97 -21.95
N ASN A 181 13.81 32.18 -21.73
CA ASN A 181 13.27 33.44 -21.22
C ASN A 181 12.97 33.43 -19.71
N LEU A 182 13.25 32.35 -19.00
CA LEU A 182 13.07 32.29 -17.55
C LEU A 182 14.15 33.09 -16.83
N SER A 183 13.75 33.75 -15.73
CA SER A 183 14.71 34.32 -14.81
C SER A 183 15.46 33.22 -14.05
N ASN A 184 16.66 33.52 -13.54
CA ASN A 184 17.42 32.57 -12.72
C ASN A 184 16.61 32.08 -11.49
N ASP A 185 15.81 32.95 -10.88
CA ASP A 185 14.99 32.61 -9.71
C ASP A 185 13.84 31.66 -10.07
N ASP A 186 13.25 31.82 -11.27
CA ASP A 186 12.23 30.92 -11.79
C ASP A 186 12.84 29.56 -12.13
N MET A 187 14.02 29.52 -12.75
CA MET A 187 14.74 28.26 -13.02
C MET A 187 15.04 27.48 -11.73
N LEU A 188 15.49 28.17 -10.68
CA LEU A 188 15.71 27.55 -9.36
C LEU A 188 14.41 27.05 -8.73
N SER A 189 13.30 27.75 -8.96
CA SER A 189 12.00 27.34 -8.45
C SER A 189 11.45 26.12 -9.21
N VAL A 190 11.64 26.06 -10.52
CA VAL A 190 11.32 24.89 -11.36
C VAL A 190 12.14 23.68 -10.94
N GLY A 191 13.45 23.83 -10.74
CA GLY A 191 14.31 22.74 -10.25
C GLY A 191 13.80 22.16 -8.92
N ARG A 192 13.48 23.01 -7.95
CA ARG A 192 12.90 22.59 -6.66
C ARG A 192 11.54 21.91 -6.80
N MET A 193 10.72 22.30 -7.77
CA MET A 193 9.45 21.64 -8.05
C MET A 193 9.67 20.24 -8.62
N ILE A 194 10.61 20.07 -9.55
CA ILE A 194 10.97 18.78 -10.12
C ILE A 194 11.46 17.83 -9.01
N GLU A 195 12.42 18.27 -8.19
CA GLU A 195 12.95 17.50 -7.06
C GLU A 195 11.82 17.05 -6.13
N LYS A 196 10.90 17.96 -5.76
CA LYS A 196 9.77 17.64 -4.89
C LYS A 196 8.81 16.62 -5.51
N ILE A 197 8.57 16.69 -6.82
CA ILE A 197 7.71 15.72 -7.49
C ILE A 197 8.39 14.35 -7.56
N GLU A 198 9.69 14.32 -7.85
CA GLU A 198 10.50 13.10 -7.87
C GLU A 198 10.62 12.44 -6.49
N ASP A 199 10.65 13.21 -5.40
CA ASP A 199 10.58 12.67 -4.05
C ASP A 199 9.23 12.01 -3.73
N ILE A 200 8.14 12.52 -4.32
CA ILE A 200 6.78 11.97 -4.14
C ILE A 200 6.55 10.76 -5.07
N VAL A 201 7.10 10.80 -6.28
CA VAL A 201 7.00 9.76 -7.33
C VAL A 201 8.42 9.33 -7.73
N PRO A 202 9.06 8.44 -6.93
CA PRO A 202 10.47 8.07 -7.12
C PRO A 202 10.79 7.46 -8.48
N GLU A 203 9.80 6.87 -9.16
CA GLU A 203 9.93 6.29 -10.49
C GLU A 203 10.28 7.31 -11.59
N LEU A 204 10.10 8.61 -11.31
CA LEU A 204 10.49 9.68 -12.23
C LEU A 204 11.99 10.03 -12.15
N GLN A 205 12.67 9.63 -11.07
CA GLN A 205 14.11 9.89 -10.91
C GLN A 205 14.94 9.19 -11.99
N GLY A 206 15.79 9.95 -12.67
CA GLY A 206 16.70 9.41 -13.69
C GLY A 206 15.99 8.93 -14.97
N ARG A 207 14.72 9.31 -15.17
CA ARG A 207 14.02 9.07 -16.42
C ARG A 207 14.58 10.02 -17.48
N ASP A 208 15.32 9.48 -18.44
CA ASP A 208 15.79 10.26 -19.59
C ASP A 208 14.57 10.83 -20.33
N TYR A 209 14.50 12.15 -20.43
CA TYR A 209 13.51 12.83 -21.26
C TYR A 209 13.84 12.57 -22.72
N ASP A 210 13.09 11.66 -23.35
CA ASP A 210 13.25 11.32 -24.76
C ASP A 210 12.62 12.45 -25.61
N PHE A 211 13.42 13.44 -25.94
CA PHE A 211 13.01 14.60 -26.72
C PHE A 211 12.86 14.23 -28.19
N ASP A 212 11.63 14.05 -28.66
CA ASP A 212 11.33 13.93 -30.09
C ASP A 212 11.18 15.31 -30.72
N PHE A 213 12.26 15.78 -31.35
CA PHE A 213 12.31 17.05 -32.06
C PHE A 213 11.26 17.16 -33.18
N GLU A 214 10.94 16.05 -33.87
CA GLU A 214 10.02 16.10 -35.01
C GLU A 214 8.56 16.28 -34.59
N ASP A 215 8.16 15.72 -33.46
CA ASP A 215 6.78 15.90 -32.96
C ASP A 215 6.57 17.27 -32.31
N GLU A 216 7.61 17.84 -31.67
CA GLU A 216 7.50 19.11 -30.96
C GLU A 216 7.48 20.35 -31.89
N PHE A 217 8.21 20.32 -33.02
CA PHE A 217 8.31 21.46 -33.95
C PHE A 217 7.51 21.31 -35.25
N LYS A 218 6.69 20.26 -35.37
CA LYS A 218 5.91 19.99 -36.60
C LYS A 218 5.01 21.15 -37.03
N GLN A 219 4.41 21.88 -36.09
CA GLN A 219 3.54 23.02 -36.41
C GLN A 219 4.31 24.29 -36.83
N ASP A 220 5.51 24.52 -36.30
CA ASP A 220 6.31 25.70 -36.63
C ASP A 220 7.02 25.56 -37.99
N MET A 221 7.27 24.31 -38.43
CA MET A 221 7.87 24.00 -39.74
C MET A 221 6.89 24.15 -40.91
N GLU A 222 5.57 24.14 -40.69
CA GLU A 222 4.56 24.32 -41.75
C GLU A 222 4.26 25.80 -42.07
N ILE A 223 4.63 26.74 -41.20
CA ILE A 223 4.35 28.19 -41.38
C ILE A 223 5.51 28.91 -42.12
N GLY A 224 6.65 28.23 -42.31
CA GLY A 224 7.87 28.79 -42.91
C GLY A 224 8.18 28.37 -44.35
N GLY A 225 7.21 27.86 -45.11
CA GLY A 225 7.36 27.42 -46.51
C GLY A 225 6.95 28.47 -47.54
#